data_AF-A0A4D4MBZ5-F1
#
_entry.id   AF-A0A4D4MBZ5-F1
#
_cell.length_a   1.000
_cell.length_b   1.000
_cell.length_c   1.000
_cell.angle_alpha   90.00
_cell.angle_beta   90.00
_cell.angle_gamma   90.00
#
_symmetry.space_group_name_H-M   'P 1'
#
loop_
_entity.id
_entity.type
_entity.pdbx_description
1 polymer ?
#
loop_
_entity_poly.entity_id
_entity_poly.type
_entity_poly.pdbx_seq_one_letter_code
_entity_poly.pdbx_strand_id
1 'polypeptide(L)' 'MTAQLGRPVRYERQPLDELYTTLVGYGLNEAFVQGVADMKRAKDEGLDAGVARTPDTASPTGFEQWCAQTLKPAVLS' A
#
# COMPACT_ATOMS: atom_id res chain seq x y z
N MET A 1 -7.99 -1.40 8.50
CA MET A 1 -7.10 -0.46 9.21
C MET A 1 -7.83 0.31 10.31
N THR A 2 -8.83 1.17 10.01
CA THR A 2 -9.59 1.93 11.04
C THR A 2 -10.04 1.08 12.22
N ALA A 3 -10.73 -0.03 11.96
CA ALA A 3 -11.20 -0.95 13.01
C ALA A 3 -10.05 -1.54 13.85
N GLN A 4 -8.92 -1.87 13.21
CA GLN A 4 -7.77 -2.48 13.87
C GLN A 4 -6.96 -1.48 14.71
N LEU A 5 -6.90 -0.21 14.28
CA LEU A 5 -6.16 0.86 14.96
C LEU A 5 -7.00 1.68 15.94
N GLY A 6 -8.32 1.49 15.98
CA GLY A 6 -9.22 2.25 16.88
C GLY A 6 -9.33 3.74 16.56
N ARG A 7 -8.82 4.19 15.40
CA ARG A 7 -8.85 5.60 14.96
C ARG A 7 -9.16 5.70 13.46
N PRO A 8 -9.80 6.78 12.99
CA PRO A 8 -10.08 6.96 11.57
C PRO A 8 -8.81 6.92 10.71
N VAL A 9 -8.82 6.07 9.69
CA VAL A 9 -7.84 6.05 8.59
C VAL A 9 -8.61 6.22 7.29
N ARG A 10 -8.23 7.21 6.48
CA ARG A 10 -8.87 7.51 5.19
C ARG A 10 -7.87 7.30 4.06
N TYR A 11 -8.37 6.83 2.94
CA TYR A 11 -7.62 6.84 1.70
C TYR A 11 -7.81 8.21 1.03
N GLU A 12 -6.71 8.83 0.67
CA GLU A 12 -6.69 10.06 -0.12
C GLU A 12 -5.89 9.80 -1.39
N ARG A 13 -6.54 10.00 -2.55
CA ARG A 13 -5.84 9.88 -3.82
C ARG A 13 -5.04 11.16 -4.06
N GLN A 14 -3.77 11.00 -4.35
CA GLN A 14 -2.85 12.11 -4.61
C GLN A 14 -2.24 11.96 -6.01
N PRO A 15 -1.91 13.08 -6.68
CA PRO A 15 -1.07 13.07 -7.86
C PRO A 15 0.26 12.32 -7.61
N LEU A 16 0.76 11.61 -8.61
CA LEU A 16 1.94 10.75 -8.44
C LEU A 16 3.24 11.55 -8.24
N ASP A 17 3.30 12.77 -8.78
CA ASP A 17 4.37 13.74 -8.57
C ASP A 17 4.37 14.30 -7.13
N GLU A 18 3.19 14.54 -6.55
CA GLU A 18 3.07 14.88 -5.12
C GLU A 18 3.49 13.72 -4.22
N LEU A 19 3.10 12.48 -4.56
CA LEU A 19 3.56 11.28 -3.86
C LEU A 19 5.09 11.14 -3.95
N TYR A 20 5.66 11.34 -5.14
CA TYR A 20 7.11 11.29 -5.35
C TYR A 20 7.83 12.30 -4.47
N THR A 21 7.42 13.57 -4.55
CA THR A 21 8.02 14.67 -3.80
C THR A 21 7.96 14.41 -2.29
N THR A 22 6.82 13.92 -1.81
CA THR A 22 6.62 13.58 -0.39
C THR A 22 7.57 12.49 0.08
N LEU A 23 7.69 11.40 -0.68
CA LEU A 23 8.53 10.25 -0.33
C LEU A 23 10.03 10.58 -0.38
N VAL A 24 10.47 11.37 -1.37
CA VAL A 24 11.85 11.91 -1.39
C VAL A 24 12.06 12.85 -0.20
N GLY A 25 11.07 13.67 0.16
CA GLY A 25 11.11 14.55 1.34
C GLY A 25 11.28 13.80 2.68
N TYR A 26 10.88 12.52 2.75
CA TYR A 26 11.17 11.65 3.89
C TYR A 26 12.58 11.05 3.88
N GLY A 27 13.41 11.37 2.89
CA GLY A 27 14.80 10.90 2.76
C GLY A 27 14.94 9.53 2.07
N LEU A 28 13.91 9.06 1.37
CA LEU A 28 14.01 7.81 0.61
C LEU A 28 14.82 8.00 -0.67
N ASN A 29 15.49 6.93 -1.11
CA ASN A 29 16.27 6.94 -2.35
C ASN A 29 15.39 7.23 -3.57
N GLU A 30 15.82 8.17 -4.43
CA GLU A 30 15.03 8.62 -5.59
C GLU A 30 14.65 7.49 -6.56
N ALA A 31 15.57 6.56 -6.86
CA ALA A 31 15.27 5.44 -7.75
C ALA A 31 14.22 4.51 -7.14
N PHE A 32 14.26 4.30 -5.83
CA PHE A 32 13.21 3.56 -5.11
C PHE A 32 11.86 4.29 -5.19
N VAL A 33 11.84 5.61 -4.96
CA VAL A 33 10.60 6.40 -5.02
C VAL A 33 10.00 6.40 -6.43
N GLN A 34 10.84 6.52 -7.45
CA GLN A 34 10.41 6.40 -8.85
C GLN A 34 9.73 5.06 -9.11
N GLY A 35 10.33 3.95 -8.63
CA GLY A 35 9.72 2.62 -8.71
C GLY A 35 8.35 2.53 -8.01
N VAL A 36 8.16 3.21 -6.88
CA VAL A 36 6.85 3.30 -6.21
C VAL A 36 5.84 4.04 -7.09
N ALA A 37 6.20 5.20 -7.65
CA ALA A 37 5.31 5.98 -8.51
C ALA A 37 4.89 5.19 -9.77
N ASP A 38 5.84 4.50 -10.41
CA ASP A 38 5.57 3.67 -11.59
C ASP A 38 4.70 2.46 -11.26
N MET A 39 4.93 1.81 -10.12
CA MET A 39 4.05 0.73 -9.64
C MET A 39 2.63 1.23 -9.39
N LYS A 40 2.45 2.43 -8.82
CA LYS A 40 1.12 3.03 -8.61
C LYS A 40 0.42 3.33 -9.94
N ARG A 41 1.14 3.90 -10.91
CA ARG A 41 0.62 4.12 -12.26
C ARG A 41 0.16 2.81 -12.90
N ALA A 42 1.01 1.77 -12.86
CA ALA A 42 0.66 0.47 -13.43
C ALA A 42 -0.57 -0.14 -12.75
N LYS A 43 -0.72 0.01 -11.43
CA LYS A 43 -1.92 -0.43 -10.71
C LYS A 43 -3.18 0.31 -11.15
N ASP A 44 -3.10 1.62 -11.34
CA ASP A 44 -4.19 2.43 -11.88
C ASP A 44 -4.55 2.01 -13.32
N GLU A 45 -3.57 1.56 -14.09
CA GLU A 45 -3.73 1.02 -15.45
C GLU A 45 -4.15 -0.47 -15.47
N GLY A 46 -4.45 -1.06 -14.30
CA GLY A 46 -5.04 -2.40 -14.20
C GLY A 46 -4.05 -3.54 -14.01
N LEU A 47 -2.80 -3.29 -13.60
CA LEU A 47 -1.80 -4.32 -13.31
C LEU A 47 -2.34 -5.47 -12.44
N ASP A 48 -3.12 -5.14 -11.40
CA ASP A 48 -3.65 -6.12 -10.46
C ASP A 48 -4.85 -6.92 -11.01
N ALA A 49 -5.38 -6.54 -12.18
CA ALA A 49 -6.51 -7.20 -12.84
C ALA A 49 -6.10 -8.18 -13.95
N GLY A 50 -4.81 -8.31 -14.25
CA GLY A 50 -4.32 -9.13 -15.38
C GLY A 50 -4.60 -10.63 -15.25
N VAL A 51 -4.62 -11.19 -14.03
CA VAL A 51 -4.95 -12.60 -13.77
C VAL A 51 -5.82 -12.69 -12.51
N ALA A 52 -6.97 -13.35 -12.62
CA ALA A 52 -7.84 -13.58 -11.48
C ALA A 52 -7.19 -14.56 -10.49
N ARG A 53 -7.27 -14.24 -9.18
CA ARG A 53 -6.82 -15.16 -8.14
C ARG A 53 -7.72 -16.39 -8.07
N THR A 54 -7.09 -17.55 -8.02
CA THR A 54 -7.69 -18.85 -7.73
C THR A 54 -7.45 -19.21 -6.26
N PRO A 55 -8.15 -20.21 -5.70
CA PRO A 55 -7.80 -20.75 -4.37
C PRO A 55 -6.33 -21.16 -4.25
N ASP A 56 -5.74 -21.72 -5.32
CA ASP A 56 -4.34 -22.18 -5.34
C ASP A 56 -3.30 -21.04 -5.40
N THR A 57 -3.71 -19.86 -5.88
CA THR A 57 -2.82 -18.68 -6.04
C THR A 57 -3.12 -17.58 -5.03
N ALA A 58 -4.18 -17.75 -4.22
CA ALA A 58 -4.51 -16.86 -3.13
C ALA A 58 -3.55 -17.06 -1.94
N SER A 59 -3.13 -15.96 -1.32
CA SER A 59 -2.46 -16.03 -0.02
C SER A 59 -3.48 -16.43 1.05
N PRO A 60 -3.13 -17.31 2.00
CA PRO A 60 -4.00 -17.63 3.13
C PRO A 60 -4.18 -16.42 4.07
N THR A 61 -3.31 -15.41 3.97
CA THR A 61 -3.36 -14.22 4.83
C THR A 61 -4.29 -13.16 4.24
N GLY A 62 -5.43 -12.95 4.88
CA GLY A 62 -6.33 -11.85 4.58
C GLY A 62 -5.80 -10.49 5.05
N PHE A 63 -6.30 -9.40 4.45
CA PHE A 63 -5.89 -8.04 4.79
C PHE A 63 -6.18 -7.66 6.25
N GLU A 64 -7.31 -8.10 6.80
CA GLU A 64 -7.66 -7.86 8.20
C GLU A 64 -6.70 -8.58 9.15
N GLN A 65 -6.40 -9.85 8.88
CA GLN A 65 -5.46 -10.64 9.66
C GLN A 65 -4.08 -9.97 9.67
N TRP A 66 -3.59 -9.54 8.50
CA TRP A 66 -2.31 -8.82 8.40
C TRP A 66 -2.34 -7.49 9.19
N CYS A 67 -3.45 -6.74 9.12
CA CYS A 67 -3.60 -5.52 9.91
C CYS A 67 -3.51 -5.79 11.42
N ALA A 68 -4.13 -6.88 11.90
CA ALA A 68 -4.13 -7.25 13.31
C ALA A 68 -2.75 -7.73 13.81
N GLN A 69 -2.07 -8.55 13.01
CA GLN A 69 -0.85 -9.25 13.41
C GLN A 69 0.44 -8.47 13.11
N THR A 70 0.43 -7.58 12.13
CA THR A 70 1.65 -6.87 11.68
C THR A 70 1.51 -5.36 11.83
N LEU A 71 0.48 -4.76 11.21
CA LEU A 71 0.34 -3.31 11.20
C LEU A 71 0.08 -2.74 12.59
N LYS A 72 -0.88 -3.30 13.32
CA LYS A 72 -1.28 -2.79 14.64
C LYS A 72 -0.11 -2.79 15.64
N PRO A 73 0.67 -3.88 15.78
CA PRO A 73 1.87 -3.86 16.61
C PRO A 73 2.88 -2.79 16.18
N ALA A 74 3.17 -2.65 14.88
CA ALA A 74 4.17 -1.70 14.40
C ALA A 74 3.80 -0.21 14.57
N VAL A 75 2.50 0.10 14.70
CA VAL A 75 1.99 1.47 14.80
C VAL A 75 1.65 1.87 16.24
N LEU A 76 1.29 0.92 17.11
CA LEU A 76 0.89 1.18 18.50
C LEU A 76 1.97 0.82 19.52
N SER A 77 3.12 0.29 19.08
CA SER A 77 4.29 0.01 19.91
C SER A 77 5.08 1.27 20.25
#